data_AF-A0A1H3IDN0-F1
#
_entry.id   AF-A0A1H3IDN0-F1
#
_cell.length_a   1.000
_cell.length_b   1.000
_cell.length_c   1.000
_cell.angle_alpha   90.00
_cell.angle_beta   90.00
_cell.angle_gamma   90.00
#
_symmetry.space_group_name_H-M   'P 1'
#
loop_
_entity.id
_entity.type
_entity.pdbx_description
1 polymer ?
#
loop_
_entity_poly.entity_id
_entity_poly.type
_entity_poly.pdbx_seq_one_letter_code
_entity_poly.pdbx_strand_id
1 'polypeptide(L)'
;MFYVGLSVQPGREDVAAAFAAHAPQARLRWGALDDDCAGAVFLELHRNASEFPFALHATNLAGGDDYELGLAIARTLSLALRCRSVCDGTRHGPGRAPGWCVVWDQGRAYLGDDYNSLFYDDSPELSAEQRAQLGPVRLLHRLDL
;
A
#
# COMPACT_ATOMS: atom_id res chain seq x y z
N MET A 1 -1.76 12.77 -3.67
CA MET A 1 -1.55 12.20 -2.32
C MET A 1 -1.92 10.74 -2.40
N PHE A 2 -1.02 9.87 -1.97
CA PHE A 2 -1.21 8.42 -1.96
C PHE A 2 -0.75 7.85 -0.64
N TYR A 3 -1.31 6.70 -0.29
CA TYR A 3 -1.10 6.07 0.99
C TYR A 3 -0.63 4.64 0.79
N VAL A 4 0.43 4.28 1.49
CA VAL A 4 0.96 2.92 1.51
C VAL A 4 0.88 2.38 2.94
N GLY A 5 0.10 1.32 3.15
CA GLY A 5 0.12 0.55 4.40
C GLY A 5 1.29 -0.44 4.40
N LEU A 6 1.94 -0.62 5.54
CA LEU A 6 3.14 -1.46 5.68
C LEU A 6 2.99 -2.36 6.92
N SER A 7 3.34 -3.64 6.77
CA SER A 7 3.29 -4.60 7.87
C SER A 7 4.54 -4.56 8.78
N VAL A 8 5.57 -3.84 8.36
CA VAL A 8 6.84 -3.64 9.09
C VAL A 8 7.22 -2.16 9.00
N GLN A 9 7.80 -1.61 10.06
CA GLN A 9 8.26 -0.22 10.07
C GLN A 9 9.43 -0.07 9.08
N PRO A 10 9.31 0.74 8.02
CA PRO A 10 10.42 0.97 7.12
C PRO A 10 11.45 1.92 7.74
N GLY A 11 12.72 1.73 7.41
CA GLY A 11 13.74 2.76 7.59
C GLY A 11 13.61 3.86 6.52
N ARG A 12 14.21 5.03 6.78
CA ARG A 12 14.22 6.13 5.80
C ARG A 12 14.91 5.74 4.49
N GLU A 13 15.94 4.91 4.57
CA GLU A 13 16.70 4.42 3.42
C GLU A 13 15.87 3.47 2.55
N ASP A 14 15.05 2.59 3.15
CA ASP A 14 14.16 1.68 2.41
C ASP A 14 13.16 2.46 1.56
N VAL A 15 12.55 3.49 2.17
CA VAL A 15 11.62 4.38 1.46
C VAL A 15 12.35 5.16 0.38
N ALA A 16 13.53 5.72 0.69
CA ALA A 16 14.30 6.46 -0.29
C ALA A 16 14.71 5.63 -1.51
N ALA A 17 15.16 4.40 -1.29
CA ALA A 17 15.49 3.47 -2.36
C ALA A 17 14.26 3.09 -3.20
N ALA A 18 13.11 2.85 -2.57
CA ALA A 18 11.87 2.53 -3.28
C ALA A 18 11.41 3.69 -4.19
N PHE A 19 11.49 4.93 -3.71
CA PHE A 19 11.19 6.11 -4.53
C PHE A 19 12.22 6.33 -5.63
N ALA A 20 13.52 6.22 -5.35
CA ALA A 20 14.56 6.44 -6.36
C ALA A 20 14.40 5.47 -7.56
N ALA A 21 13.88 4.27 -7.34
CA ALA A 21 13.61 3.29 -8.39
C ALA A 21 12.45 3.69 -9.33
N HIS A 22 11.47 4.46 -8.84
CA HIS A 22 10.21 4.71 -9.56
C HIS A 22 9.94 6.19 -9.86
N ALA A 23 10.62 7.09 -9.15
CA ALA A 23 10.58 8.53 -9.31
C ALA A 23 11.99 9.12 -9.05
N PRO A 24 13.00 8.79 -9.88
CA PRO A 24 14.39 9.23 -9.69
C PRO A 24 14.55 10.76 -9.71
N GLN A 25 13.61 11.47 -10.34
CA GLN A 25 13.54 12.93 -10.38
C GLN A 25 12.91 13.55 -9.12
N ALA A 26 12.27 12.75 -8.26
CA ALA A 26 11.60 13.25 -7.08
C ALA A 26 12.61 13.52 -5.96
N ARG A 27 12.47 14.68 -5.31
CA ARG A 27 13.16 14.98 -4.06
C ARG A 27 12.28 14.58 -2.89
N LEU A 28 12.74 13.60 -2.11
CA LEU A 28 12.06 13.20 -0.89
C LEU A 28 12.43 14.12 0.27
N ARG A 29 11.43 14.48 1.08
CA ARG A 29 11.64 15.22 2.32
C ARG A 29 10.87 14.62 3.48
N TRP A 30 11.54 14.56 4.62
CA TRP A 30 10.98 14.19 5.91
C TRP A 30 10.82 15.45 6.75
N GLY A 31 9.69 15.62 7.43
CA GLY A 31 9.42 16.77 8.29
C GLY A 31 8.37 17.72 7.73
N ALA A 32 8.38 18.98 8.19
CA ALA A 32 7.36 19.96 7.85
C ALA A 32 7.48 20.51 6.42
N LEU A 33 6.33 20.91 5.86
CA LEU A 33 6.23 21.67 4.62
C LEU A 33 6.78 23.09 4.80
N ASP A 34 7.53 23.60 3.82
CA ASP A 34 8.00 25.00 3.76
C ASP A 34 8.06 25.50 2.31
N ASP A 35 8.54 26.73 2.10
CA ASP A 35 8.50 27.39 0.80
C ASP A 35 9.49 26.81 -0.24
N ASP A 36 10.47 25.98 0.15
CA ASP A 36 11.42 25.33 -0.77
C ASP A 36 10.85 24.05 -1.41
N CYS A 37 9.55 23.79 -1.25
CA CYS A 37 8.97 22.46 -1.46
C CYS A 37 8.41 22.22 -2.88
N ALA A 38 8.66 23.14 -3.82
CA ALA A 38 8.23 22.99 -5.22
C ALA A 38 8.77 21.69 -5.84
N GLY A 39 7.88 20.85 -6.36
CA GLY A 39 8.24 19.58 -7.01
C GLY A 39 8.74 18.47 -6.07
N ALA A 40 8.57 18.62 -4.76
CA ALA A 40 8.96 17.61 -3.78
C ALA A 40 7.82 16.65 -3.43
N VAL A 41 8.19 15.46 -2.93
CA VAL A 41 7.27 14.51 -2.30
C VAL A 41 7.53 14.49 -0.80
N PHE A 42 6.50 14.81 -0.02
CA PHE A 42 6.53 14.79 1.44
C PHE A 42 6.16 13.42 1.96
N LEU A 43 6.97 12.92 2.89
CA LEU A 43 6.79 11.61 3.48
C LEU A 43 6.54 11.74 4.97
N GLU A 44 5.44 11.14 5.40
CA GLU A 44 5.13 10.98 6.81
C GLU A 44 4.88 9.50 7.11
N LEU A 45 5.47 9.01 8.20
CA LEU A 45 5.30 7.63 8.65
C LEU A 45 4.55 7.65 9.98
N HIS A 46 3.38 7.05 10.01
CA HIS A 46 2.52 6.98 11.19
C HIS A 46 2.29 5.55 11.63
N ARG A 47 1.87 5.39 12.89
CA ARG A 47 1.28 4.13 13.35
C ARG A 47 -0.19 4.10 12.96
N ASN A 48 -0.66 2.92 12.56
CA ASN A 48 -2.04 2.67 12.13
C ASN A 48 -2.62 1.52 12.97
N ALA A 49 -3.90 1.59 13.31
CA ALA A 49 -4.61 0.56 14.07
C ALA A 49 -5.23 -0.48 13.13
N SER A 50 -4.40 -1.09 12.29
CA SER A 50 -4.80 -2.15 11.36
C SER A 50 -3.75 -3.26 11.32
N GLU A 51 -3.98 -4.27 10.49
CA GLU A 51 -3.00 -5.31 10.17
C GLU A 51 -1.73 -4.79 9.45
N PHE A 52 -1.80 -3.55 8.94
CA PHE A 52 -0.68 -2.76 8.47
C PHE A 52 -0.38 -1.70 9.55
N PRO A 53 0.35 -2.05 10.63
CA PRO A 53 0.59 -1.19 11.78
C PRO A 53 1.32 0.12 11.46
N PHE A 54 1.84 0.28 10.24
CA PHE A 54 2.48 1.50 9.77
C PHE A 54 1.82 1.99 8.48
N ALA A 55 1.66 3.31 8.38
CA ALA A 55 1.15 3.97 7.18
C ALA A 55 2.16 5.02 6.71
N LEU A 56 2.55 4.93 5.45
CA LEU A 56 3.35 5.92 4.74
C LEU A 56 2.41 6.82 3.95
N HIS A 57 2.31 8.08 4.39
CA HIS A 57 1.55 9.11 3.70
C HIS A 57 2.51 9.88 2.81
N ALA A 58 2.18 9.95 1.52
CA ALA A 58 2.99 10.64 0.54
C ALA A 58 2.19 11.76 -0.15
N THR A 59 2.69 12.99 -0.02
CA THR A 59 2.11 14.17 -0.65
C THR A 59 3.02 14.67 -1.76
N ASN A 60 2.63 14.41 -3.01
CA ASN A 60 3.30 14.99 -4.17
C ASN A 60 2.79 16.42 -4.41
N LEU A 61 3.68 17.41 -4.27
CA LEU A 61 3.33 18.82 -4.48
C LEU A 61 3.39 19.24 -5.95
N ALA A 62 3.71 18.33 -6.87
CA ALA A 62 3.63 18.58 -8.32
C ALA A 62 2.22 18.43 -8.90
N GLY A 63 1.22 18.06 -8.09
CA GLY A 63 -0.19 17.99 -8.51
C GLY A 63 -0.57 16.81 -9.40
N GLY A 64 0.29 15.78 -9.46
CA GLY A 64 0.07 14.57 -10.26
C GLY A 64 -0.83 13.53 -9.58
N ASP A 65 -1.34 12.61 -10.40
CA ASP A 65 -1.97 11.38 -9.94
C ASP A 65 -0.89 10.37 -9.54
N ASP A 66 -0.73 10.16 -8.24
CA ASP A 66 0.38 9.40 -7.68
C ASP A 66 0.08 7.91 -7.49
N TYR A 67 -1.06 7.44 -8.02
CA TYR A 67 -1.55 6.10 -7.75
C TYR A 67 -0.57 5.00 -8.22
N GLU A 68 -0.13 5.10 -9.47
CA GLU A 68 0.83 4.16 -10.06
C GLU A 68 2.18 4.18 -9.33
N LEU A 69 2.60 5.37 -8.88
CA LEU A 69 3.81 5.54 -8.07
C LEU A 69 3.65 4.83 -6.71
N GLY A 70 2.50 4.99 -6.05
CA GLY A 70 2.17 4.29 -4.81
C GLY A 70 2.19 2.78 -4.97
N LEU A 71 1.59 2.25 -6.04
CA LEU A 71 1.61 0.81 -6.35
C LEU A 71 3.04 0.29 -6.52
N ALA A 72 3.86 1.01 -7.28
CA ALA A 72 5.24 0.63 -7.54
C ALA A 72 6.11 0.66 -6.28
N ILE A 73 5.94 1.69 -5.44
CA ILE A 73 6.63 1.82 -4.15
C ILE A 73 6.20 0.72 -3.20
N ALA A 74 4.89 0.45 -3.05
CA ALA A 74 4.39 -0.61 -2.19
C ALA A 74 5.02 -1.97 -2.59
N ARG A 75 4.99 -2.30 -3.88
CA ARG A 75 5.64 -3.52 -4.39
C ARG A 75 7.11 -3.61 -3.99
N THR A 76 7.89 -2.55 -4.21
CA THR A 76 9.31 -2.54 -3.87
C THR A 76 9.54 -2.71 -2.37
N LEU A 77 8.75 -2.04 -1.53
CA LEU A 77 8.86 -2.18 -0.08
C LEU A 77 8.52 -3.60 0.38
N SER A 78 7.52 -4.26 -0.21
CA SER A 78 7.21 -5.67 0.10
C SER A 78 8.39 -6.62 -0.14
N LEU A 79 9.21 -6.33 -1.17
CA LEU A 79 10.39 -7.11 -1.51
C LEU A 79 11.57 -6.77 -0.60
N ALA A 80 11.87 -5.48 -0.44
CA ALA A 80 13.01 -5.01 0.35
C ALA A 80 12.90 -5.42 1.81
N LEU A 81 11.70 -5.26 2.39
CA LEU A 81 11.43 -5.54 3.80
C LEU A 81 10.96 -6.98 4.04
N ARG A 82 10.79 -7.79 2.97
CA ARG A 82 10.23 -9.15 3.01
C ARG A 82 8.92 -9.21 3.79
N CYS A 83 8.07 -8.21 3.59
CA CYS A 83 6.85 -7.99 4.35
C CYS A 83 5.65 -7.79 3.42
N ARG A 84 4.47 -7.61 4.02
CA ARG A 84 3.29 -7.18 3.26
C ARG A 84 3.22 -5.66 3.21
N SER A 85 2.75 -5.15 2.10
CA SER A 85 2.43 -3.73 1.93
C SER A 85 1.15 -3.59 1.12
N VAL A 86 0.43 -2.49 1.29
CA VAL A 86 -0.79 -2.21 0.54
C VAL A 86 -0.71 -0.79 -0.02
N CYS A 87 -1.17 -0.58 -1.25
CA CYS A 87 -1.47 0.77 -1.73
C CYS A 87 -2.99 0.94 -1.71
N ASP A 88 -3.46 1.94 -0.98
CA ASP A 88 -4.86 2.34 -1.00
C ASP A 88 -5.20 2.92 -2.39
N GLY A 89 -6.34 2.50 -2.94
CA GLY A 89 -6.78 2.85 -4.28
C GLY A 89 -8.29 2.71 -4.43
N THR A 90 -8.90 3.65 -5.15
CA THR A 90 -10.34 3.60 -5.49
C THR A 90 -10.58 3.05 -6.91
N ARG A 91 -9.56 2.42 -7.51
CA ARG A 91 -9.51 2.12 -8.96
C ARG A 91 -9.62 0.65 -9.32
N HIS A 92 -9.69 -0.22 -8.33
CA HIS A 92 -9.71 -1.65 -8.53
C HIS A 92 -11.08 -2.28 -8.24
N GLY A 93 -11.15 -3.59 -8.47
CA GLY A 93 -12.35 -4.39 -8.26
C GLY A 93 -13.42 -4.24 -9.35
N PRO A 94 -14.45 -5.09 -9.29
CA PRO A 94 -15.49 -5.19 -10.33
C PRO A 94 -16.41 -3.96 -10.38
N GLY A 95 -16.52 -3.19 -9.30
CA GLY A 95 -17.40 -2.03 -9.21
C GLY A 95 -16.69 -0.67 -9.26
N ARG A 96 -15.35 -0.62 -9.27
CA ARG A 96 -14.59 0.61 -8.92
C ARG A 96 -15.14 1.30 -7.66
N ALA A 97 -15.72 0.50 -6.76
CA ALA A 97 -16.19 0.99 -5.49
C ALA A 97 -14.99 1.57 -4.75
N PRO A 98 -15.17 2.66 -4.00
CA PRO A 98 -14.09 3.11 -3.17
C PRO A 98 -13.71 1.93 -2.24
N GLY A 99 -12.40 1.64 -2.14
CA GLY A 99 -11.84 0.71 -1.15
C GLY A 99 -11.13 -0.55 -1.60
N TRP A 100 -11.10 -0.76 -2.90
CA TRP A 100 -10.32 -1.85 -3.46
C TRP A 100 -8.83 -1.53 -3.46
N CYS A 101 -8.10 -2.10 -2.53
CA CYS A 101 -6.66 -1.92 -2.42
C CYS A 101 -5.86 -3.05 -3.08
N VAL A 102 -4.61 -2.77 -3.47
CA VAL A 102 -3.67 -3.80 -3.91
C VAL A 102 -2.71 -4.11 -2.78
N VAL A 103 -2.72 -5.36 -2.33
CA VAL A 103 -1.80 -5.88 -1.34
C VAL A 103 -0.66 -6.60 -2.06
N TRP A 104 0.57 -6.33 -1.65
CA TRP A 104 1.77 -7.02 -2.11
C TRP A 104 2.32 -7.91 -1.00
N ASP A 105 2.59 -9.17 -1.31
CA ASP A 105 3.33 -10.10 -0.45
C ASP A 105 4.54 -10.61 -1.22
N GLN A 106 5.72 -10.13 -0.82
CA GLN A 106 7.00 -10.42 -1.48
C GLN A 106 6.93 -10.22 -3.00
N GLY A 107 6.37 -9.08 -3.43
CA GLY A 107 6.26 -8.69 -4.83
C GLY A 107 5.15 -9.36 -5.65
N ARG A 108 4.35 -10.25 -5.05
CA ARG A 108 3.13 -10.82 -5.64
C ARG A 108 1.93 -9.95 -5.29
N ALA A 109 1.08 -9.66 -6.27
CA ALA A 109 -0.09 -8.80 -6.10
C ALA A 109 -1.33 -9.62 -5.70
N TYR A 110 -2.14 -9.03 -4.83
CA TYR A 110 -3.42 -9.53 -4.34
C TYR A 110 -4.41 -8.35 -4.29
N LEU A 111 -5.70 -8.62 -4.45
CA LEU A 111 -6.76 -7.62 -4.32
C LEU A 111 -7.36 -7.71 -2.90
N GLY A 112 -7.51 -6.57 -2.21
CA GLY A 112 -8.13 -6.46 -0.88
C GLY A 112 -9.22 -5.39 -0.84
N ASP A 113 -10.07 -5.41 0.20
CA ASP A 113 -11.16 -4.44 0.47
C ASP A 113 -10.94 -3.78 1.83
N ASP A 114 -10.78 -2.45 1.85
CA ASP A 114 -10.45 -1.65 3.03
C ASP A 114 -11.68 -1.19 3.86
N TYR A 115 -12.92 -1.27 3.32
CA TYR A 115 -14.11 -0.73 4.01
C TYR A 115 -14.60 -1.64 5.13
N ASN A 116 -14.31 -2.94 5.05
CA ASN A 116 -14.78 -3.93 6.02
C ASN A 116 -13.67 -4.83 6.54
N SER A 117 -12.41 -4.64 6.13
CA SER A 117 -11.28 -5.52 6.48
C SER A 117 -11.64 -7.01 6.36
N LEU A 118 -12.28 -7.38 5.25
CA LEU A 118 -12.57 -8.77 4.91
C LEU A 118 -11.94 -9.12 3.57
N PHE A 119 -10.97 -10.03 3.63
CA PHE A 119 -10.53 -10.79 2.47
C PHE A 119 -11.67 -11.74 2.09
N TYR A 120 -12.13 -11.69 0.84
CA TYR A 120 -13.29 -12.44 0.32
C TYR A 120 -13.11 -13.98 0.33
N ASP A 121 -11.96 -14.47 0.78
CA ASP A 121 -11.58 -15.88 0.85
C ASP A 121 -12.35 -16.73 1.86
N ASP A 122 -12.98 -16.08 2.86
CA ASP A 122 -13.78 -16.74 3.91
C ASP A 122 -15.28 -16.51 3.74
N SER A 123 -15.73 -16.26 2.51
CA SER A 123 -17.14 -16.38 2.20
C SER A 123 -17.57 -17.84 2.50
N PRO A 124 -18.44 -18.10 3.50
CA PRO A 124 -18.78 -19.46 3.95
C PRO A 124 -19.48 -20.30 2.87
N GLU A 125 -19.75 -19.69 1.73
CA GLU A 125 -20.47 -20.19 0.57
C GLU A 125 -19.56 -20.74 -0.55
N LEU A 126 -18.22 -20.66 -0.41
CA LEU A 126 -17.28 -21.30 -1.34
C LEU A 126 -16.68 -22.60 -0.79
N SER A 127 -16.48 -23.59 -1.65
CA SER A 127 -15.77 -24.84 -1.32
C SER A 127 -14.24 -24.68 -1.42
N ALA A 128 -13.50 -25.64 -0.85
CA ALA A 128 -12.02 -25.64 -0.85
C ALA A 128 -11.43 -25.72 -2.27
N GLU A 129 -12.12 -26.39 -3.19
CA GLU A 129 -11.68 -26.56 -4.58
C GLU A 129 -11.94 -25.29 -5.42
N GLN A 130 -13.06 -24.60 -5.19
CA GLN A 130 -13.34 -23.30 -5.80
C GLN A 130 -12.35 -22.22 -5.33
N ARG A 131 -11.94 -22.25 -4.05
CA ARG A 131 -10.89 -21.39 -3.51
C ARG A 131 -9.54 -21.60 -4.20
N ALA A 132 -9.16 -22.84 -4.45
CA ALA A 132 -7.88 -23.18 -5.08
C ALA A 132 -7.77 -22.70 -6.54
N GLN A 133 -8.90 -22.44 -7.21
CA GLN A 133 -8.95 -21.94 -8.59
C GLN A 133 -8.83 -20.41 -8.73
N LEU A 134 -8.90 -19.65 -7.62
CA LEU A 134 -8.87 -18.19 -7.62
C LEU A 134 -7.45 -17.58 -7.60
N GLY A 135 -6.41 -18.42 -7.61
CA GLY A 135 -5.01 -17.98 -7.45
C GLY A 135 -4.62 -17.86 -5.97
N PRO A 136 -3.36 -17.49 -5.64
CA PRO A 136 -2.97 -17.34 -4.26
C PRO A 136 -3.76 -16.14 -3.73
N VAL A 137 -4.71 -16.40 -2.85
CA VAL A 137 -5.38 -15.39 -2.04
C VAL A 137 -5.10 -15.80 -0.60
N ARG A 138 -4.78 -14.83 0.26
CA ARG A 138 -4.46 -15.08 1.67
C ARG A 138 -5.31 -14.18 2.54
N LEU A 139 -6.20 -14.84 3.27
CA LEU A 139 -6.92 -14.35 4.44
C LEU A 139 -6.02 -13.53 5.36
N LEU A 140 -6.55 -12.39 5.78
CA LEU A 140 -6.18 -11.77 7.03
C LEU A 140 -7.36 -11.85 7.98
N HIS A 141 -7.11 -12.49 9.12
CA HIS A 141 -8.08 -12.58 10.21
C HIS A 141 -8.04 -11.36 11.12
N ARG A 142 -9.18 -11.20 11.79
CA ARG A 142 -9.61 -10.10 12.65
C ARG A 142 -8.64 -9.78 13.79
N LEU A 143 -8.39 -8.49 14.02
CA LEU A 143 -7.95 -7.97 15.31
C LEU A 143 -9.17 -7.95 16.24
N ASP A 144 -9.11 -8.69 17.35
CA ASP A 144 -10.05 -8.47 18.44
C ASP A 144 -9.63 -7.19 19.19
N LEU A 145 -10.50 -6.17 19.14
CA LEU A 145 -10.41 -4.94 19.93
C LEU A 145 -10.98 -5.17 21.34
#